data_AF-A0A7Y0THM2-F1
#
_entry.id   AF-A0A7Y0THM2-F1
#
_cell.length_a   1.000
_cell.length_b   1.000
_cell.length_c   1.000
_cell.angle_alpha   90.00
_cell.angle_beta   90.00
_cell.angle_gamma   90.00
#
_symmetry.space_group_name_H-M   'P 1'
#
loop_
_entity.id
_entity.type
_entity.pdbx_description
1 polymer ?
#
loop_
_entity_poly.entity_id
_entity_poly.type
_entity_poly.pdbx_seq_one_letter_code
_entity_poly.pdbx_strand_id
1 'polypeptide(L)' 'MKKAEIMYQDRTAGWLVQDEEGYHFVYDKTYLESMDPKAISI' A
#
# COMPACT_ATOMS: atom_id res chain seq x y z
N MET A 1 -16.46 6.15 -0.45
CA MET A 1 -15.00 5.86 -0.42
C MET A 1 -14.64 5.14 0.86
N LYS A 2 -13.96 3.99 0.74
CA LYS A 2 -13.35 3.28 1.87
C LYS A 2 -11.84 3.25 1.67
N LYS A 3 -11.08 3.32 2.76
CA LYS A 3 -9.62 3.29 2.74
C LYS A 3 -9.13 2.30 3.78
N ALA A 4 -8.17 1.48 3.39
CA ALA A 4 -7.51 0.51 4.26
C ALA A 4 -6.00 0.68 4.19
N GLU A 5 -5.35 0.56 5.34
CA GLU A 5 -3.90 0.45 5.43
C GLU A 5 -3.48 -0.96 5.03
N ILE A 6 -2.44 -1.07 4.19
CA ILE A 6 -1.81 -2.33 3.85
C ILE A 6 -0.46 -2.37 4.53
N MET A 7 -0.29 -3.35 5.43
CA MET A 7 0.95 -3.57 6.16
C MET A 7 1.73 -4.73 5.56
N TYR A 8 3.06 -4.60 5.51
CA TYR A 8 3.98 -5.71 5.32
C TYR A 8 4.87 -5.81 6.56
N GLN A 9 4.73 -6.90 7.29
CA GLN A 9 5.30 -7.05 8.63
C GLN A 9 4.84 -5.90 9.54
N ASP A 10 5.76 -5.06 9.99
CA ASP A 10 5.58 -3.94 10.90
C ASP A 10 5.58 -2.58 10.18
N ARG A 11 5.60 -2.58 8.85
CA ARG A 11 5.69 -1.35 8.03
C ARG A 11 4.44 -1.15 7.20
N THR A 12 3.96 0.09 7.15
CA THR A 12 2.92 0.54 6.21
C THR A 12 3.45 0.46 4.79
N ALA A 13 2.98 -0.50 3.99
CA ALA A 13 3.40 -0.65 2.61
C ALA A 13 2.67 0.30 1.66
N GLY A 14 1.43 0.66 2.01
CA GLY A 14 0.62 1.55 1.20
C GLY A 14 -0.83 1.56 1.61
N TRP A 15 -1.65 2.10 0.71
CA TRP A 15 -3.07 2.32 0.95
C TRP A 15 -3.90 1.70 -0.17
N LEU A 16 -4.92 0.93 0.22
CA LEU A 16 -5.95 0.45 -0.68
C LEU A 16 -7.17 1.36 -0.54
N VAL A 17 -7.57 1.97 -1.65
CA VAL A 17 -8.76 2.81 -1.73
C VAL A 17 -9.81 2.10 -2.58
N GLN A 18 -11.04 2.06 -2.07
CA GLN A 18 -12.20 1.62 -2.83
C GLN A 18 -13.11 2.82 -3.15
N ASP A 19 -13.35 3.02 -4.44
CA ASP A 19 -14.26 4.04 -4.99
C ASP A 19 -15.16 3.45 -6.09
N GLU A 20 -15.77 4.30 -6.92
CA GLU A 20 -16.70 3.92 -7.98
C GLU A 20 -16.00 3.23 -9.17
N GLU A 21 -14.70 3.44 -9.33
CA GLU A 21 -13.88 2.86 -10.42
C GLU A 21 -13.22 1.53 -10.00
N GLY A 22 -13.29 1.19 -8.71
CA GLY A 22 -12.90 -0.11 -8.17
C GLY A 22 -11.94 0.00 -7.00
N TYR A 23 -10.87 -0.79 -7.04
CA TYR A 23 -9.84 -0.82 -6.02
C TYR A 23 -8.52 -0.27 -6.56
N HIS A 24 -7.99 0.74 -5.89
CA HIS A 24 -6.75 1.41 -6.24
C HIS A 24 -5.74 1.23 -5.11
N PHE A 25 -4.59 0.65 -5.43
CA PHE A 25 -3.49 0.51 -4.48
C PHE A 25 -2.38 1.51 -4.80
N VAL A 26 -1.91 2.22 -3.78
CA VAL A 26 -0.78 3.15 -3.88
C VAL A 26 0.22 2.82 -2.78
N TYR A 27 1.47 2.61 -3.17
CA TYR A 27 2.57 2.40 -2.22
C TYR A 27 2.84 3.65 -1.39
N ASP A 28 3.19 3.45 -0.13
CA ASP A 28 3.74 4.52 0.70
C ASP A 28 5.16 4.85 0.23
N LYS A 29 5.46 6.15 0.08
CA LYS A 29 6.77 6.60 -0.41
C LYS A 29 7.90 6.21 0.55
N THR A 30 7.67 6.32 1.86
CA THR A 30 8.67 5.96 2.88
C THR A 30 8.95 4.46 2.89
N TYR A 31 7.95 3.65 2.56
CA TYR A 31 8.13 2.21 2.38
C TYR A 31 9.02 1.90 1.18
N LEU A 32 8.76 2.53 0.02
CA LEU A 32 9.58 2.35 -1.19
C LEU A 32 11.02 2.82 -1.01
N GLU A 33 11.25 3.85 -0.19
CA GLU A 33 12.59 4.38 0.11
C GLU A 33 13.28 3.65 1.27
N SER A 34 12.64 2.65 1.87
CA SER A 34 13.24 1.85 2.94
C SER A 34 14.38 0.96 2.41
N MET A 35 15.18 0.40 3.34
CA MET A 35 16.41 -0.33 2.99
C MET A 35 16.19 -1.57 2.08
N ASP A 36 15.00 -2.16 2.11
CA ASP A 36 14.63 -3.33 1.30
C ASP A 36 13.09 -3.43 1.20
N PRO A 37 12.43 -2.65 0.32
CA PRO A 37 10.99 -2.75 0.12
C PRO A 37 10.62 -4.06 -0.57
N LYS A 38 9.56 -4.72 -0.09
CA LYS A 38 8.99 -5.90 -0.77
C LYS A 38 7.72 -5.52 -1.51
N ALA A 39 7.62 -5.95 -2.76
CA ALA A 39 6.39 -5.85 -3.53
C ALA A 39 5.27 -6.65 -2.83
N ILE A 40 4.09 -6.07 -2.74
CA ILE A 40 2.93 -6.67 -2.06
C ILE A 40 2.22 -7.70 -2.96
N SER A 41 2.34 -7.54 -4.27
CA SER A 41 1.91 -8.50 -5.28
C SER A 41 2.95 -8.58 -6.40
N ILE A 42 3.04 -9.75 -7.03
CA ILE A 42 3.80 -10.01 -8.27
C ILE A 42 2.97 -9.63 -9.50
#